data_AF-A0A5E8C5P4-F1
#
_entry.id   AF-A0A5E8C5P4-F1
#
_cell.length_a   1.000
_cell.length_b   1.000
_cell.length_c   1.000
_cell.angle_alpha   90.00
_cell.angle_beta   90.00
_cell.angle_gamma   90.00
#
_symmetry.space_group_name_H-M   'P 1'
#
loop_
_entity.id
_entity.type
_entity.pdbx_description
1 polymer ?
#
loop_
_entity_poly.entity_id
_entity_poly.type
_entity_poly.pdbx_seq_one_letter_code
_entity_poly.pdbx_strand_id
1 'polypeptide(L)'
;MHFKSLITLQILLPLVFALIPIEVKNFRFIRPSTNASDEGEVVQIIGLDYQPGGSSGYDPNGDSDVLSDPDQILRDTYLFKQLGINTIRVYSLNPWINHDESMSILNAAGIYVILDVNNPFQSLARLHPADSYNSDYLNHIFGIVDAFKGYPNLLGFFAGNEVVNDAASAKLSPPYVRAIIRDLKDYIKLHANRTIPVGYSAADDKDLRDVMLMYLECQNGNDSSAADFYGLNSYEWCSGRDDWQSSGYGTLLETFKTTSIPIFLSEYGCNVNSPRSFDEVYDGLYANLSTVFSGGLVYEYSQQENDYGLVEIRDDGSIRIDQDYANLQAAYNKIVWKTEYESDVPDTSRPVCNSSYSKTITDLNANFNASFVLPACPDSSMLKNGGGNNNIGKIVDLSNNTSTYKIYNINGNTISNITVEFSEDNQINSPAGLSINDTQTNSSDSDSVSASNTLPSTSPTSSIEPSTSTGLASTSTSKAMASINSYGFGLFSFMLSGLIAFS
;
A
#
# COMPACT_ATOMS: atom_id res chain seq x y z
N MET A 1 -51.45 47.60 0.33
CA MET A 1 -50.32 46.94 1.04
C MET A 1 -49.96 45.70 0.25
N HIS A 2 -48.83 45.72 -0.46
CA HIS A 2 -48.36 44.57 -1.24
C HIS A 2 -47.51 43.65 -0.34
N PHE A 3 -47.98 42.43 -0.10
CA PHE A 3 -47.17 41.35 0.44
C PHE A 3 -46.32 40.78 -0.71
N LYS A 4 -44.99 40.95 -0.63
CA LYS A 4 -44.06 40.21 -1.48
C LYS A 4 -43.85 38.84 -0.85
N SER A 5 -44.27 37.80 -1.56
CA SER A 5 -43.97 36.42 -1.24
C SER A 5 -42.48 36.18 -1.44
N LEU A 6 -41.77 35.80 -0.37
CA LEU A 6 -40.39 35.34 -0.45
C LEU A 6 -40.42 33.90 -0.96
N ILE A 7 -39.90 33.67 -2.17
CA ILE A 7 -39.67 32.32 -2.70
C ILE A 7 -38.32 31.86 -2.17
N THR A 8 -38.34 30.92 -1.22
CA THR A 8 -37.13 30.24 -0.73
C THR A 8 -36.69 29.24 -1.78
N LEU A 9 -35.59 29.52 -2.47
CA LEU A 9 -34.96 28.59 -3.41
C LEU A 9 -34.23 27.52 -2.59
N GLN A 10 -34.86 26.37 -2.37
CA GLN A 10 -34.18 25.18 -1.86
C GLN A 10 -33.28 24.63 -2.97
N ILE A 11 -31.99 24.94 -2.86
CA ILE A 11 -30.95 24.25 -3.63
C ILE A 11 -30.89 22.83 -3.08
N LEU A 12 -31.46 21.85 -3.81
CA LEU A 12 -31.11 20.45 -3.60
C LEU A 12 -29.66 20.30 -4.04
N LEU A 13 -28.73 20.29 -3.09
CA LEU A 13 -27.39 19.77 -3.32
C LEU A 13 -27.53 18.26 -3.60
N PRO A 14 -26.92 17.73 -4.66
CA PRO A 14 -26.83 16.28 -4.81
C PRO A 14 -26.14 15.71 -3.56
N LEU A 15 -26.76 14.71 -2.94
CA LEU A 15 -26.13 13.90 -1.91
C LEU A 15 -25.06 13.06 -2.61
N VAL A 16 -23.83 13.58 -2.64
CA VAL A 16 -22.67 12.80 -3.07
C VAL A 16 -22.36 11.84 -1.93
N PHE A 17 -22.60 10.55 -2.15
CA PHE A 17 -22.21 9.48 -1.23
C PHE A 17 -20.68 9.46 -1.15
N ALA A 18 -20.13 9.88 -0.02
CA ALA A 18 -18.69 10.03 0.15
C ALA A 18 -18.23 9.37 1.44
N LEU A 19 -17.11 8.66 1.35
CA LEU A 19 -16.35 8.33 2.53
C LEU A 19 -15.95 9.62 3.25
N ILE A 20 -15.90 9.59 4.58
CA ILE A 20 -15.35 10.70 5.35
C ILE A 20 -13.82 10.57 5.39
N PRO A 21 -13.06 11.67 5.23
CA PRO A 21 -11.62 11.64 5.42
C PRO A 21 -11.22 11.02 6.78
N ILE A 22 -10.31 10.06 6.73
CA ILE A 22 -9.70 9.49 7.93
C ILE A 22 -8.80 10.51 8.61
N GLU A 23 -8.91 10.59 9.94
CA GLU A 23 -8.07 11.42 10.79
C GLU A 23 -7.03 10.58 11.54
N VAL A 24 -5.98 11.23 12.04
CA VAL A 24 -4.98 10.61 12.91
C VAL A 24 -5.16 11.12 14.33
N LYS A 25 -5.35 10.20 15.27
CA LYS A 25 -5.36 10.47 16.71
C LYS A 25 -4.33 9.58 17.38
N ASN A 26 -3.24 10.19 17.86
CA ASN A 26 -2.11 9.46 18.45
C ASN A 26 -1.64 8.34 17.51
N PHE A 27 -1.62 7.10 17.99
CA PHE A 27 -1.19 5.95 17.21
C PHE A 27 -2.31 5.21 16.45
N ARG A 28 -3.48 5.84 16.27
CA ARG A 28 -4.62 5.25 15.54
C ARG A 28 -5.14 6.15 14.43
N PHE A 29 -5.65 5.49 13.38
CA PHE A 29 -6.51 6.11 12.39
C PHE A 29 -7.96 6.12 12.90
N ILE A 30 -8.65 7.25 12.75
CA ILE A 30 -10.01 7.46 13.22
C ILE A 30 -10.90 7.80 12.02
N ARG A 31 -12.01 7.08 11.87
CA ARG A 31 -13.14 7.52 11.05
C ARG A 31 -14.02 8.42 11.93
N PRO A 32 -14.16 9.70 11.60
CA PRO A 32 -15.09 10.58 12.31
C PRO A 32 -16.53 10.10 12.17
N SER A 33 -17.36 10.37 13.18
CA SER A 33 -18.80 10.14 13.08
C SER A 33 -19.48 11.21 12.21
N THR A 34 -20.48 10.80 11.44
CA THR A 34 -21.40 11.71 10.73
C THR A 34 -22.31 12.47 11.69
N ASN A 35 -22.54 11.93 12.88
CA ASN A 35 -23.37 12.52 13.91
C ASN A 35 -22.50 13.11 15.02
N ALA A 36 -22.60 14.42 15.23
CA ALA A 36 -21.80 15.15 16.22
C ALA A 36 -22.00 14.69 17.68
N SER A 37 -23.01 13.87 17.98
CA SER A 37 -23.23 13.29 19.32
C SER A 37 -22.58 11.92 19.51
N ASP A 38 -22.09 11.29 18.44
CA ASP A 38 -21.42 10.01 18.48
C ASP A 38 -19.90 10.21 18.31
N GLU A 39 -19.10 9.33 18.91
CA GLU A 39 -17.65 9.39 18.82
C GLU A 39 -17.12 8.74 17.53
N GLY A 40 -15.89 9.09 17.12
CA GLY A 40 -15.24 8.41 15.99
C GLY A 40 -14.85 6.96 16.30
N GLU A 41 -14.68 6.16 15.25
CA GLU A 41 -14.27 4.76 15.34
C GLU A 41 -12.83 4.59 14.86
N VAL A 42 -12.07 3.70 15.51
CA VAL A 42 -10.74 3.30 15.04
C VAL A 42 -10.87 2.49 13.76
N VAL A 43 -10.08 2.86 12.75
CA VAL A 43 -10.01 2.14 11.47
C VAL A 43 -8.74 1.29 11.43
N GLN A 44 -8.93 0.01 11.11
CA GLN A 44 -7.83 -0.88 10.74
C GLN A 44 -7.76 -0.97 9.22
N ILE A 45 -6.57 -0.80 8.66
CA ILE A 45 -6.26 -0.96 7.24
C ILE A 45 -6.33 -2.44 6.92
N ILE A 46 -7.20 -2.82 5.99
CA ILE A 46 -7.26 -4.15 5.39
C ILE A 46 -7.11 -3.95 3.91
N GLY A 47 -5.96 -4.29 3.35
CA GLY A 47 -5.65 -3.82 2.01
C GLY A 47 -4.70 -4.69 1.22
N LEU A 48 -4.39 -4.18 0.04
CA LEU A 48 -3.37 -4.71 -0.83
C LEU A 48 -2.66 -3.59 -1.59
N ASP A 49 -1.52 -3.94 -2.14
CA ASP A 49 -0.74 -3.10 -3.02
C ASP A 49 -1.25 -3.23 -4.46
N TYR A 50 -1.56 -2.09 -5.08
CA TYR A 50 -2.18 -2.00 -6.40
C TYR A 50 -1.31 -1.18 -7.34
N GLN A 51 -0.48 -1.87 -8.14
CA GLN A 51 0.28 -1.27 -9.23
C GLN A 51 0.42 -2.26 -10.40
N PRO A 52 -0.66 -2.60 -11.13
CA PRO A 52 -0.55 -3.40 -12.35
C PRO A 52 0.56 -2.90 -13.30
N GLY A 53 1.45 -3.80 -13.71
CA GLY A 53 2.65 -3.49 -14.52
C GLY A 53 3.89 -3.09 -13.71
N GLY A 54 3.74 -2.92 -12.39
CA GLY A 54 4.80 -2.52 -11.48
C GLY A 54 5.45 -1.19 -11.88
N SER A 55 6.71 -1.01 -11.50
CA SER A 55 7.49 0.19 -11.85
C SER A 55 7.71 0.34 -13.36
N SER A 56 7.77 -0.77 -14.09
CA SER A 56 7.94 -0.78 -15.56
C SER A 56 6.69 -0.33 -16.31
N GLY A 57 5.51 -0.40 -15.69
CA GLY A 57 4.24 0.03 -16.26
C GLY A 57 4.04 1.55 -16.25
N TYR A 58 4.88 2.31 -15.54
CA TYR A 58 4.78 3.76 -15.47
C TYR A 58 5.54 4.44 -16.61
N ASP A 59 4.82 5.23 -17.42
CA ASP A 59 5.41 6.13 -18.42
C ASP A 59 5.34 7.58 -17.93
N PRO A 60 6.48 8.26 -17.67
CA PRO A 60 6.50 9.65 -17.21
C PRO A 60 5.95 10.64 -18.24
N ASN A 61 5.82 10.25 -19.51
CA ASN A 61 5.21 11.05 -20.57
C ASN A 61 3.85 10.49 -21.04
N GLY A 62 3.37 9.43 -20.39
CA GLY A 62 2.12 8.78 -20.73
C GLY A 62 0.91 9.62 -20.34
N ASP A 63 -0.18 9.43 -21.07
CA ASP A 63 -1.51 9.99 -20.77
C ASP A 63 -2.39 9.03 -19.95
N SER A 64 -1.80 7.97 -19.39
CA SER A 64 -2.47 6.96 -18.57
C SER A 64 -1.60 6.48 -17.40
N ASP A 65 -2.25 6.09 -16.31
CA ASP A 65 -1.67 5.33 -15.20
C ASP A 65 -2.70 4.32 -14.64
N VAL A 66 -2.34 3.62 -13.55
CA VAL A 66 -3.18 2.57 -12.97
C VAL A 66 -4.52 3.07 -12.42
N LEU A 67 -4.71 4.38 -12.23
CA LEU A 67 -5.95 4.99 -11.77
C LEU A 67 -6.63 5.84 -12.86
N SER A 68 -6.16 5.85 -14.10
CA SER A 68 -6.75 6.68 -15.17
C SER A 68 -7.83 5.96 -15.99
N ASP A 69 -7.92 4.63 -15.91
CA ASP A 69 -8.89 3.82 -16.65
C ASP A 69 -10.03 3.34 -15.72
N PRO A 70 -11.23 3.94 -15.79
CA PRO A 70 -12.35 3.59 -14.92
C PRO A 70 -12.90 2.18 -15.18
N ASP A 71 -12.80 1.62 -16.39
CA ASP A 71 -13.32 0.27 -16.69
C ASP A 71 -12.43 -0.81 -16.06
N GLN A 72 -11.10 -0.59 -16.06
CA GLN A 72 -10.14 -1.45 -15.34
C GLN A 72 -10.33 -1.32 -13.82
N ILE A 73 -10.49 -0.10 -13.31
CA ILE A 73 -10.71 0.12 -11.89
C ILE A 73 -12.04 -0.49 -11.45
N LEU A 74 -13.09 -0.43 -12.27
CA LEU A 74 -14.37 -1.06 -11.97
C LEU A 74 -14.26 -2.59 -11.92
N ARG A 75 -13.50 -3.20 -12.85
CA ARG A 75 -13.19 -4.64 -12.85
C ARG A 75 -12.49 -5.05 -11.54
N ASP A 76 -11.46 -4.30 -11.15
CA ASP A 76 -10.63 -4.64 -10.00
C ASP A 76 -11.35 -4.35 -8.68
N THR A 77 -12.13 -3.26 -8.63
CA THR A 77 -12.97 -2.90 -7.48
C THR A 77 -14.01 -3.96 -7.16
N TYR A 78 -14.55 -4.66 -8.17
CA TYR A 78 -15.40 -5.81 -7.92
C TYR A 78 -14.68 -6.87 -7.08
N LEU A 79 -13.43 -7.20 -7.42
CA LEU A 79 -12.63 -8.15 -6.66
C LEU A 79 -12.24 -7.59 -5.29
N PHE A 80 -11.90 -6.30 -5.17
CA PHE A 80 -11.65 -5.68 -3.87
C PHE A 80 -12.85 -5.80 -2.92
N LYS A 81 -14.07 -5.58 -3.44
CA LYS A 81 -15.31 -5.80 -2.69
C LYS A 81 -15.48 -7.26 -2.27
N GLN A 82 -15.25 -8.22 -3.17
CA GLN A 82 -15.32 -9.64 -2.84
C GLN A 82 -14.29 -10.05 -1.78
N LEU A 83 -13.07 -9.51 -1.87
CA LEU A 83 -11.99 -9.77 -0.93
C LEU A 83 -12.26 -9.14 0.45
N GLY A 84 -13.04 -8.05 0.49
CA GLY A 84 -13.40 -7.35 1.71
C GLY A 84 -12.38 -6.30 2.14
N ILE A 85 -11.51 -5.84 1.23
CA ILE A 85 -10.50 -4.83 1.57
C ILE A 85 -11.12 -3.43 1.64
N ASN A 86 -10.54 -2.57 2.47
CA ASN A 86 -10.95 -1.18 2.62
C ASN A 86 -9.90 -0.17 2.15
N THR A 87 -8.70 -0.62 1.80
CA THR A 87 -7.60 0.27 1.43
C THR A 87 -6.77 -0.35 0.32
N ILE A 88 -6.36 0.46 -0.65
CA ILE A 88 -5.29 0.11 -1.59
C ILE A 88 -4.12 1.08 -1.44
N ARG A 89 -2.90 0.60 -1.70
CA ARG A 89 -1.71 1.44 -1.85
C ARG A 89 -1.31 1.51 -3.32
N VAL A 90 -1.02 2.71 -3.82
CA VAL A 90 -0.59 2.93 -5.21
C VAL A 90 0.75 3.66 -5.21
N TYR A 91 1.69 3.18 -6.03
CA TYR A 91 3.11 3.51 -5.94
C TYR A 91 3.55 4.60 -6.90
N SER A 92 2.89 4.72 -8.06
CA SER A 92 3.32 5.63 -9.12
C SER A 92 2.14 6.09 -9.95
N LEU A 93 1.97 7.41 -10.02
CA LEU A 93 0.86 8.09 -10.68
C LEU A 93 1.36 9.34 -11.40
N ASN A 94 0.64 9.71 -12.47
CA ASN A 94 0.90 10.93 -13.20
C ASN A 94 -0.02 12.05 -12.65
N PRO A 95 0.49 13.10 -11.98
CA PRO A 95 -0.35 14.12 -11.39
C PRO A 95 -1.09 15.01 -12.42
N TRP A 96 -0.73 14.92 -13.70
CA TRP A 96 -1.21 15.83 -14.75
C TRP A 96 -2.41 15.27 -15.55
N ILE A 97 -2.89 14.07 -15.22
CA ILE A 97 -4.04 13.42 -15.88
C ILE A 97 -5.20 13.23 -14.91
N ASN A 98 -6.43 13.10 -15.41
CA ASN A 98 -7.63 13.02 -14.57
C ASN A 98 -7.79 11.62 -13.94
N HIS A 99 -8.23 11.59 -12.68
CA HIS A 99 -8.53 10.34 -11.94
C HIS A 99 -9.94 10.34 -11.31
N ASP A 100 -10.81 11.27 -11.72
CA ASP A 100 -12.06 11.57 -10.99
C ASP A 100 -12.97 10.33 -10.95
N GLU A 101 -13.18 9.66 -12.08
CA GLU A 101 -14.07 8.49 -12.16
C GLU A 101 -13.55 7.30 -11.35
N SER A 102 -12.26 6.97 -11.49
CA SER A 102 -11.63 5.87 -10.74
C SER A 102 -11.66 6.09 -9.23
N MET A 103 -11.31 7.30 -8.78
CA MET A 103 -11.37 7.65 -7.36
C MET A 103 -12.82 7.68 -6.85
N SER A 104 -13.78 8.05 -7.69
CA SER A 104 -15.21 7.98 -7.37
C SER A 104 -15.71 6.55 -7.25
N ILE A 105 -15.27 5.63 -8.11
CA ILE A 105 -15.59 4.19 -8.03
C ILE A 105 -15.07 3.61 -6.70
N LEU A 106 -13.80 3.88 -6.36
CA LEU A 106 -13.21 3.41 -5.10
C LEU A 106 -13.92 4.02 -3.88
N ASN A 107 -14.23 5.31 -3.92
CA ASN A 107 -14.98 6.00 -2.88
C ASN A 107 -16.37 5.37 -2.69
N ALA A 108 -17.12 5.18 -3.78
CA ALA A 108 -18.44 4.57 -3.74
C ALA A 108 -18.40 3.11 -3.29
N ALA A 109 -17.30 2.39 -3.54
CA ALA A 109 -17.08 1.04 -3.04
C ALA A 109 -16.67 0.97 -1.56
N GLY A 110 -16.44 2.11 -0.89
CA GLY A 110 -15.97 2.17 0.48
C GLY A 110 -14.49 1.84 0.64
N ILE A 111 -13.67 2.17 -0.36
CA ILE A 111 -12.23 1.89 -0.41
C ILE A 111 -11.42 3.20 -0.38
N TYR A 112 -10.50 3.27 0.57
CA TYR A 112 -9.49 4.31 0.69
C TYR A 112 -8.26 4.03 -0.15
N VAL A 113 -7.50 5.09 -0.42
CA VAL A 113 -6.26 5.02 -1.19
C VAL A 113 -5.13 5.68 -0.39
N ILE A 114 -4.00 4.98 -0.26
CA ILE A 114 -2.73 5.55 0.20
C ILE A 114 -1.82 5.70 -1.02
N LEU A 115 -1.21 6.88 -1.19
CA LEU A 115 -0.42 7.18 -2.39
C LEU A 115 1.04 7.43 -2.03
N ASP A 116 1.95 6.76 -2.71
CA ASP A 116 3.32 7.22 -2.78
C ASP A 116 3.37 8.47 -3.69
N VAL A 117 4.01 9.55 -3.22
CA VAL A 117 4.18 10.77 -4.05
C VAL A 117 5.31 10.65 -5.06
N ASN A 118 6.05 9.54 -5.02
CA ASN A 118 7.26 9.32 -5.80
C ASN A 118 6.92 8.49 -7.04
N ASN A 119 7.83 8.49 -8.01
CA ASN A 119 7.82 7.53 -9.10
C ASN A 119 9.27 7.11 -9.46
N PRO A 120 9.48 6.13 -10.35
CA PRO A 120 10.83 5.64 -10.70
C PRO A 120 11.78 6.72 -11.26
N PHE A 121 11.24 7.83 -11.79
CA PHE A 121 12.00 8.92 -12.40
C PHE A 121 12.15 10.14 -11.48
N GLN A 122 11.21 10.33 -10.54
CA GLN A 122 11.15 11.48 -9.64
C GLN A 122 11.00 10.98 -8.20
N SER A 123 12.14 10.68 -7.59
CA SER A 123 12.26 10.19 -6.22
C SER A 123 13.55 10.68 -5.57
N LEU A 124 13.61 10.61 -4.24
CA LEU A 124 14.83 10.91 -3.49
C LEU A 124 15.89 9.84 -3.73
N ALA A 125 17.01 10.21 -4.38
CA ALA A 125 18.15 9.34 -4.59
C ALA A 125 18.88 9.09 -3.25
N ARG A 126 18.69 7.91 -2.66
CA ARG A 126 19.13 7.60 -1.28
C ARG A 126 20.62 7.80 -0.95
N LEU A 127 21.50 7.73 -1.95
CA LEU A 127 22.95 7.97 -1.80
C LEU A 127 23.38 9.37 -2.24
N HIS A 128 22.50 10.11 -2.91
CA HIS A 128 22.70 11.47 -3.41
C HIS A 128 21.46 12.34 -3.13
N PRO A 129 20.99 12.43 -1.87
CA PRO A 129 19.70 13.05 -1.57
C PRO A 129 19.70 14.57 -1.81
N ALA A 130 20.87 15.21 -1.67
CA ALA A 130 21.04 16.64 -1.98
C ALA A 130 20.79 16.98 -3.45
N ASP A 131 21.14 16.07 -4.36
CA ASP A 131 21.08 16.30 -5.81
C ASP A 131 19.65 16.10 -6.35
N SER A 132 18.89 15.21 -5.70
CA SER A 132 17.53 14.81 -6.10
C SER A 132 16.42 15.57 -5.37
N TYR A 133 16.68 16.12 -4.18
CA TYR A 133 15.76 17.02 -3.49
C TYR A 133 15.88 18.44 -4.09
N ASN A 134 15.19 18.65 -5.21
CA ASN A 134 15.27 19.87 -6.02
C ASN A 134 13.87 20.34 -6.47
N SER A 135 13.79 21.45 -7.22
CA SER A 135 12.51 22.05 -7.64
C SER A 135 11.70 21.15 -8.58
N ASP A 136 12.34 20.38 -9.47
CA ASP A 136 11.63 19.46 -10.38
C ASP A 136 10.95 18.32 -9.63
N TYR A 137 11.63 17.77 -8.61
CA TYR A 137 11.04 16.78 -7.71
C TYR A 137 9.89 17.38 -6.89
N LEU A 138 10.06 18.59 -6.34
CA LEU A 138 8.99 19.27 -5.62
C LEU A 138 7.77 19.53 -6.51
N ASN A 139 7.97 19.89 -7.77
CA ASN A 139 6.88 20.11 -8.72
C ASN A 139 6.03 18.85 -8.91
N HIS A 140 6.67 17.69 -9.00
CA HIS A 140 5.98 16.41 -9.09
C HIS A 140 5.17 16.10 -7.82
N ILE A 141 5.81 16.09 -6.64
CA ILE A 141 5.13 15.66 -5.41
C ILE A 141 4.02 16.64 -5.00
N PHE A 142 4.19 17.94 -5.25
CA PHE A 142 3.13 18.93 -5.05
C PHE A 142 2.02 18.80 -6.10
N GLY A 143 2.37 18.41 -7.33
CA GLY A 143 1.41 18.04 -8.36
C GLY A 143 0.53 16.87 -7.93
N ILE A 144 1.10 15.84 -7.28
CA ILE A 144 0.34 14.70 -6.71
C ILE A 144 -0.61 15.20 -5.62
N VAL A 145 -0.16 16.08 -4.73
CA VAL A 145 -1.06 16.69 -3.73
C VAL A 145 -2.21 17.44 -4.42
N ASP A 146 -1.94 18.26 -5.43
CA ASP A 146 -2.98 19.00 -6.15
C ASP A 146 -4.00 18.08 -6.83
N ALA A 147 -3.53 17.03 -7.49
CA ALA A 147 -4.35 16.05 -8.18
C ALA A 147 -5.28 15.27 -7.23
N PHE A 148 -4.83 14.94 -6.02
CA PHE A 148 -5.55 14.02 -5.15
C PHE A 148 -6.17 14.61 -3.87
N LYS A 149 -5.80 15.85 -3.48
CA LYS A 149 -6.29 16.46 -2.23
C LYS A 149 -7.81 16.60 -2.11
N GLY A 150 -8.51 16.64 -3.23
CA GLY A 150 -9.97 16.80 -3.28
C GLY A 150 -10.75 15.50 -3.05
N TYR A 151 -10.11 14.33 -3.10
CA TYR A 151 -10.77 13.06 -2.84
C TYR A 151 -10.85 12.79 -1.33
N PRO A 152 -12.04 12.50 -0.79
CA PRO A 152 -12.18 12.25 0.64
C PRO A 152 -11.71 10.84 1.03
N ASN A 153 -11.71 9.88 0.09
CA ASN A 153 -11.15 8.53 0.28
C ASN A 153 -9.62 8.47 0.09
N LEU A 154 -8.93 9.59 -0.15
CA LEU A 154 -7.47 9.62 -0.01
C LEU A 154 -7.12 9.57 1.49
N LEU A 155 -6.54 8.46 1.96
CA LEU A 155 -6.17 8.27 3.36
C LEU A 155 -4.93 9.08 3.71
N GLY A 156 -3.90 9.05 2.86
CA GLY A 156 -2.64 9.74 3.14
C GLY A 156 -1.60 9.57 2.03
N PHE A 157 -0.46 10.24 2.23
CA PHE A 157 0.68 10.19 1.32
C PHE A 157 1.90 9.55 1.97
N PHE A 158 2.59 8.66 1.26
CA PHE A 158 3.95 8.27 1.58
C PHE A 158 4.94 9.25 0.94
N ALA A 159 5.71 9.95 1.76
CA ALA A 159 6.79 10.86 1.32
C ALA A 159 7.98 10.11 0.70
N GLY A 160 8.13 8.83 1.00
CA GLY A 160 9.20 7.97 0.49
C GLY A 160 8.95 6.51 0.85
N ASN A 161 9.54 5.62 0.05
CA ASN A 161 9.50 4.17 0.23
C ASN A 161 10.93 3.64 0.29
N GLU A 162 11.31 3.07 1.43
CA GLU A 162 12.61 2.42 1.66
C GLU A 162 13.83 3.23 1.20
N VAL A 163 13.76 4.55 1.33
CA VAL A 163 14.89 5.44 1.01
C VAL A 163 16.07 5.10 1.92
N VAL A 164 15.81 4.99 3.22
CA VAL A 164 16.78 4.50 4.21
C VAL A 164 16.57 3.01 4.37
N ASN A 165 17.47 2.21 3.79
CA ASN A 165 17.37 0.74 3.79
C ASN A 165 18.71 0.03 3.96
N ASP A 166 19.79 0.77 4.17
CA ASP A 166 21.12 0.24 4.47
C ASP A 166 21.93 1.26 5.28
N ALA A 167 23.10 0.85 5.76
CA ALA A 167 23.98 1.73 6.55
C ALA A 167 24.51 2.95 5.78
N ALA A 168 24.50 2.93 4.44
CA ALA A 168 25.00 4.03 3.62
C ALA A 168 23.93 5.14 3.49
N SER A 169 22.72 4.75 3.09
CA SER A 169 21.54 5.60 3.03
C SER A 169 21.17 6.16 4.41
N ALA A 170 21.33 5.38 5.49
CA ALA A 170 21.10 5.83 6.87
C ALA A 170 22.00 6.99 7.31
N LYS A 171 23.19 7.15 6.71
CA LYS A 171 24.10 8.28 6.99
C LYS A 171 23.69 9.57 6.28
N LEU A 172 22.92 9.47 5.20
CA LEU A 172 22.77 10.54 4.22
C LEU A 172 21.33 11.07 4.14
N SER A 173 20.36 10.15 4.07
CA SER A 173 18.98 10.46 3.68
C SER A 173 18.00 10.85 4.79
N PRO A 174 18.15 10.49 6.09
CA PRO A 174 17.12 10.78 7.09
C PRO A 174 16.69 12.27 7.16
N PRO A 175 17.61 13.26 7.16
CA PRO A 175 17.20 14.68 7.17
C PRO A 175 16.38 15.10 5.94
N TYR A 176 16.61 14.48 4.78
CA TYR A 176 15.87 14.77 3.55
C TYR A 176 14.47 14.14 3.58
N VAL A 177 14.32 12.92 4.13
CA VAL A 177 13.00 12.31 4.33
C VAL A 177 12.12 13.22 5.21
N ARG A 178 12.64 13.71 6.34
CA ARG A 178 11.92 14.68 7.19
C ARG A 178 11.64 16.01 6.49
N ALA A 179 12.55 16.49 5.63
CA ALA A 179 12.33 17.71 4.87
C ALA A 179 11.21 17.57 3.83
N ILE A 180 11.10 16.42 3.17
CA ILE A 180 10.01 16.11 2.23
C ILE A 180 8.67 16.03 2.97
N ILE A 181 8.64 15.34 4.12
CA ILE A 181 7.44 15.28 4.98
C ILE A 181 7.00 16.70 5.39
N ARG A 182 7.94 17.53 5.85
CA ARG A 182 7.68 18.94 6.20
C ARG A 182 7.05 19.69 5.03
N ASP A 183 7.69 19.62 3.87
CA ASP A 183 7.29 20.41 2.70
C ASP A 183 5.95 19.95 2.13
N LEU A 184 5.67 18.65 2.10
CA LEU A 184 4.35 18.11 1.72
C LEU A 184 3.27 18.61 2.68
N LYS A 185 3.51 18.53 3.99
CA LYS A 185 2.55 18.96 5.01
C LYS A 185 2.31 20.47 4.97
N ASP A 186 3.37 21.25 4.78
CA ASP A 186 3.28 22.70 4.59
C ASP A 186 2.50 23.05 3.31
N TYR A 187 2.72 22.31 2.21
CA TYR A 187 1.97 22.48 0.97
C TYR A 187 0.48 22.14 1.14
N ILE A 188 0.17 20.98 1.73
CA ILE A 188 -1.20 20.55 2.05
C ILE A 188 -1.91 21.62 2.88
N LYS A 189 -1.25 22.13 3.93
CA LYS A 189 -1.80 23.18 4.80
C LYS A 189 -2.13 24.49 4.06
N LEU A 190 -1.36 24.83 3.03
CA LEU A 190 -1.58 26.04 2.23
C LEU A 190 -2.62 25.85 1.13
N HIS A 191 -2.74 24.64 0.57
CA HIS A 191 -3.44 24.41 -0.69
C HIS A 191 -4.60 23.42 -0.63
N ALA A 192 -4.86 22.77 0.51
CA ALA A 192 -5.97 21.84 0.70
C ALA A 192 -6.97 22.36 1.76
N ASN A 193 -8.24 21.96 1.63
CA ASN A 193 -9.31 22.31 2.57
C ASN A 193 -9.44 21.32 3.74
N ARG A 194 -8.55 20.33 3.82
CA ARG A 194 -8.52 19.32 4.88
C ARG A 194 -7.08 18.96 5.21
N THR A 195 -6.89 18.40 6.40
CA THR A 195 -5.63 17.73 6.74
C THR A 195 -5.55 16.41 5.96
N ILE A 196 -4.38 16.13 5.39
CA ILE A 196 -4.05 14.86 4.76
C ILE A 196 -2.75 14.41 5.42
N PRO A 197 -2.74 13.25 6.10
CA PRO A 197 -1.55 12.81 6.81
C PRO A 197 -0.45 12.42 5.81
N VAL A 198 0.80 12.72 6.18
CA VAL A 198 1.99 12.35 5.40
C VAL A 198 2.89 11.47 6.25
N GLY A 199 3.12 10.25 5.76
CA GLY A 199 3.95 9.25 6.42
C GLY A 199 5.15 8.82 5.58
N TYR A 200 5.77 7.72 5.99
CA TYR A 200 6.92 7.10 5.33
C TYR A 200 6.78 5.58 5.35
N SER A 201 7.10 4.92 4.25
CA SER A 201 7.15 3.46 4.15
C SER A 201 8.59 3.00 4.30
N ALA A 202 8.88 2.23 5.34
CA ALA A 202 10.23 1.83 5.72
C ALA A 202 10.52 0.36 5.40
N ALA A 203 11.80 0.08 5.13
CA ALA A 203 12.29 -1.29 5.04
C ALA A 203 12.38 -1.91 6.44
N ASP A 204 12.17 -3.22 6.55
CA ASP A 204 12.37 -3.99 7.79
C ASP A 204 13.84 -4.42 7.99
N ASP A 205 14.74 -3.44 7.97
CA ASP A 205 16.13 -3.64 8.38
C ASP A 205 16.22 -3.62 9.91
N LYS A 206 16.71 -4.72 10.50
CA LYS A 206 16.74 -4.93 11.96
C LYS A 206 17.61 -3.94 12.71
N ASP A 207 18.62 -3.36 12.07
CA ASP A 207 19.51 -2.36 12.67
C ASP A 207 18.94 -0.93 12.53
N LEU A 208 17.95 -0.73 11.65
CA LEU A 208 17.42 0.60 11.30
C LEU A 208 15.98 0.82 11.75
N ARG A 209 15.13 -0.21 11.85
CA ARG A 209 13.68 -0.05 12.02
C ARG A 209 13.26 0.72 13.27
N ASP A 210 13.97 0.53 14.38
CA ASP A 210 13.70 1.24 15.65
C ASP A 210 14.14 2.71 15.54
N VAL A 211 15.41 2.93 15.19
CA VAL A 211 15.97 4.29 15.06
C VAL A 211 15.28 5.12 14.00
N MET A 212 14.78 4.50 12.93
CA MET A 212 14.05 5.19 11.87
C MET A 212 12.67 5.66 12.34
N LEU A 213 11.90 4.83 13.07
CA LEU A 213 10.65 5.29 13.68
C LEU A 213 10.91 6.41 14.68
N MET A 214 11.83 6.20 15.63
CA MET A 214 12.19 7.21 16.62
C MET A 214 12.51 8.56 15.95
N TYR A 215 13.34 8.51 14.91
CA TYR A 215 13.73 9.69 14.16
C TYR A 215 12.57 10.36 13.44
N LEU A 216 11.57 9.64 12.94
CA LEU A 216 10.46 10.21 12.19
C LEU A 216 9.27 10.66 13.06
N GLU A 217 9.02 10.01 14.20
CA GLU A 217 7.85 10.32 15.02
C GLU A 217 8.03 11.57 15.90
N CYS A 218 9.27 11.90 16.26
CA CYS A 218 9.55 12.98 17.21
C CYS A 218 9.19 14.36 16.62
N GLN A 219 8.73 15.26 17.49
CA GLN A 219 8.40 16.64 17.18
C GLN A 219 9.66 17.53 17.17
N ASN A 220 9.95 18.18 16.03
CA ASN A 220 11.12 19.04 15.85
C ASN A 220 10.74 20.53 15.99
N GLY A 221 10.66 21.00 17.23
CA GLY A 221 10.19 22.35 17.51
C GLY A 221 8.77 22.57 16.97
N ASN A 222 8.58 23.65 16.20
CA ASN A 222 7.28 24.00 15.61
C ASN A 222 7.18 23.65 14.12
N ASP A 223 8.14 22.89 13.56
CA ASP A 223 8.05 22.47 12.17
C ASP A 223 7.06 21.30 12.00
N SER A 224 6.68 21.04 10.75
CA SER A 224 5.77 19.94 10.37
C SER A 224 6.51 18.69 9.89
N SER A 225 7.78 18.50 10.28
CA SER A 225 8.63 17.41 9.76
C SER A 225 8.45 16.05 10.42
N ALA A 226 7.64 15.97 11.48
CA ALA A 226 7.28 14.68 12.09
C ALA A 226 6.31 13.93 11.17
N ALA A 227 6.52 12.63 10.99
CA ALA A 227 5.61 11.78 10.22
C ALA A 227 4.25 11.67 10.93
N ASP A 228 3.18 11.61 10.15
CA ASP A 228 1.82 11.42 10.66
C ASP A 228 1.48 9.94 10.84
N PHE A 229 2.10 9.05 10.08
CA PHE A 229 2.04 7.59 10.21
C PHE A 229 3.32 6.95 9.68
N TYR A 230 3.50 5.66 9.97
CA TYR A 230 4.67 4.87 9.57
C TYR A 230 4.24 3.53 8.98
N GLY A 231 4.62 3.29 7.74
CA GLY A 231 4.48 1.99 7.09
C GLY A 231 5.75 1.17 7.29
N LEU A 232 5.61 -0.13 7.58
CA LEU A 232 6.72 -1.07 7.55
C LEU A 232 6.48 -2.14 6.47
N ASN A 233 7.40 -2.24 5.52
CA ASN A 233 7.43 -3.35 4.56
C ASN A 233 8.09 -4.56 5.26
N SER A 234 7.28 -5.47 5.79
CA SER A 234 7.79 -6.62 6.55
C SER A 234 7.28 -7.94 5.98
N TYR A 235 8.24 -8.80 5.68
CA TYR A 235 8.02 -10.16 5.19
C TYR A 235 8.53 -11.19 6.21
N GLU A 236 8.63 -10.81 7.50
CA GLU A 236 9.15 -11.67 8.57
C GLU A 236 8.30 -12.93 8.79
N TRP A 237 7.00 -12.89 8.52
CA TRP A 237 6.14 -14.08 8.56
C TRP A 237 5.97 -14.68 7.16
N CYS A 238 6.44 -15.91 6.98
CA CYS A 238 6.13 -16.71 5.79
C CYS A 238 5.05 -17.75 6.10
N SER A 239 3.87 -17.50 5.54
CA SER A 239 2.65 -18.28 5.76
C SER A 239 2.84 -19.79 5.57
N GLY A 240 2.22 -20.59 6.43
CA GLY A 240 2.28 -22.07 6.38
C GLY A 240 3.63 -22.67 6.75
N ARG A 241 4.59 -21.84 7.16
CA ARG A 241 5.90 -22.23 7.71
C ARG A 241 6.10 -21.67 9.11
N ASP A 242 5.81 -20.39 9.28
CA ASP A 242 6.07 -19.66 10.50
C ASP A 242 4.80 -19.47 11.34
N ASP A 243 4.99 -19.16 12.61
CA ASP A 243 3.96 -18.81 13.59
C ASP A 243 4.38 -17.53 14.35
N TRP A 244 3.63 -17.15 15.38
CA TRP A 244 3.93 -15.97 16.20
C TRP A 244 5.33 -16.00 16.81
N GLN A 245 5.81 -17.19 17.21
CA GLN A 245 7.09 -17.40 17.89
C GLN A 245 8.26 -17.41 16.91
N SER A 246 8.05 -17.87 15.67
CA SER A 246 9.12 -18.11 14.69
C SER A 246 9.25 -17.03 13.62
N SER A 247 8.19 -16.30 13.27
CA SER A 247 8.20 -15.26 12.22
C SER A 247 9.08 -14.06 12.58
N GLY A 248 8.84 -13.49 13.76
CA GLY A 248 9.43 -12.23 14.20
C GLY A 248 8.40 -11.15 14.55
N TYR A 249 7.10 -11.39 14.30
CA TYR A 249 6.02 -10.46 14.65
C TYR A 249 5.97 -10.14 16.15
N GLY A 250 6.32 -11.10 17.03
CA GLY A 250 6.49 -10.81 18.45
C GLY A 250 7.58 -9.78 18.74
N THR A 251 8.66 -9.78 17.95
CA THR A 251 9.72 -8.76 18.04
C THR A 251 9.24 -7.43 17.50
N LEU A 252 8.50 -7.41 16.39
CA LEU A 252 7.89 -6.18 15.86
C LEU A 252 6.98 -5.53 16.91
N LEU A 253 6.13 -6.32 17.58
CA LEU A 253 5.27 -5.82 18.66
C LEU A 253 6.11 -5.14 19.76
N GLU A 254 7.16 -5.80 20.22
CA GLU A 254 8.03 -5.26 21.29
C GLU A 254 8.79 -4.00 20.86
N THR A 255 9.26 -3.95 19.60
CA THR A 255 9.94 -2.77 19.04
C THR A 255 9.00 -1.57 18.96
N PHE A 256 7.74 -1.77 18.55
CA PHE A 256 6.84 -0.67 18.18
C PHE A 256 5.78 -0.29 19.20
N LYS A 257 5.66 -1.02 20.32
CA LYS A 257 4.60 -0.83 21.33
C LYS A 257 4.52 0.57 21.98
N THR A 258 5.55 1.40 21.85
CA THR A 258 5.58 2.76 22.40
C THR A 258 5.42 3.86 21.35
N THR A 259 5.03 3.51 20.12
CA THR A 259 4.82 4.48 19.05
C THR A 259 3.81 5.57 19.43
N SER A 260 4.09 6.78 18.97
CA SER A 260 3.19 7.94 19.09
C SER A 260 2.35 8.20 17.83
N ILE A 261 2.55 7.42 16.77
CA ILE A 261 1.88 7.54 15.46
C ILE A 261 1.34 6.21 14.97
N PRO A 262 0.33 6.18 14.08
CA PRO A 262 -0.18 4.95 13.53
C PRO A 262 0.91 4.22 12.77
N ILE A 263 1.06 2.93 13.08
CA ILE A 263 1.96 2.03 12.37
C ILE A 263 1.12 0.95 11.72
N PHE A 264 1.46 0.55 10.50
CA PHE A 264 0.83 -0.59 9.81
C PHE A 264 1.87 -1.28 8.94
N LEU A 265 1.57 -2.51 8.53
CA LEU A 265 2.40 -3.18 7.53
C LEU A 265 2.06 -2.60 6.16
N SER A 266 2.92 -1.76 5.63
CA SER A 266 2.72 -1.15 4.31
C SER A 266 2.90 -2.13 3.16
N GLU A 267 3.56 -3.25 3.44
CA GLU A 267 3.63 -4.46 2.61
C GLU A 267 3.79 -5.68 3.57
N TYR A 268 3.10 -6.78 3.28
CA TYR A 268 3.35 -8.11 3.87
C TYR A 268 2.91 -9.24 2.93
N GLY A 269 3.23 -10.48 3.30
CA GLY A 269 2.79 -11.68 2.58
C GLY A 269 3.95 -12.39 1.88
N CYS A 270 4.96 -12.81 2.64
CA CYS A 270 6.13 -13.56 2.14
C CYS A 270 5.71 -14.76 1.28
N ASN A 271 6.30 -14.88 0.08
CA ASN A 271 5.97 -15.90 -0.91
C ASN A 271 6.93 -17.10 -0.94
N VAL A 272 7.86 -17.21 0.02
CA VAL A 272 8.82 -18.35 0.12
C VAL A 272 8.10 -19.70 0.17
N ASN A 273 6.91 -19.74 0.77
CA ASN A 273 6.01 -20.88 0.71
C ASN A 273 4.76 -20.47 -0.08
N SER A 274 4.47 -21.19 -1.16
CA SER A 274 3.39 -20.88 -2.11
C SER A 274 2.60 -22.14 -2.48
N PRO A 275 1.28 -22.07 -2.70
CA PRO A 275 0.41 -20.91 -2.50
C PRO A 275 0.39 -20.42 -1.05
N ARG A 276 0.37 -19.10 -0.85
CA ARG A 276 0.42 -18.49 0.49
C ARG A 276 -0.87 -18.81 1.25
N SER A 277 -0.76 -19.28 2.49
CA SER A 277 -1.91 -19.59 3.36
C SER A 277 -2.49 -18.36 4.07
N PHE A 278 -1.70 -17.27 4.15
CA PHE A 278 -2.04 -16.02 4.82
C PHE A 278 -2.47 -16.18 6.30
N ASP A 279 -1.93 -17.17 7.01
CA ASP A 279 -2.20 -17.36 8.44
C ASP A 279 -1.67 -16.21 9.30
N GLU A 280 -0.66 -15.47 8.85
CA GLU A 280 -0.20 -14.21 9.45
C GLU A 280 -1.30 -13.16 9.58
N VAL A 281 -2.35 -13.21 8.76
CA VAL A 281 -3.48 -12.28 8.82
C VAL A 281 -4.21 -12.47 10.15
N TYR A 282 -4.79 -13.65 10.39
CA TYR A 282 -5.68 -13.87 11.52
C TYR A 282 -4.97 -14.38 12.79
N ASP A 283 -3.78 -14.97 12.67
CA ASP A 283 -2.99 -15.44 13.83
C ASP A 283 -1.90 -14.43 14.26
N GLY A 284 -1.62 -13.42 13.44
CA GLY A 284 -0.57 -12.42 13.70
C GLY A 284 -1.07 -10.99 13.70
N LEU A 285 -1.22 -10.42 12.50
CA LEU A 285 -1.47 -9.01 12.23
C LEU A 285 -2.76 -8.51 12.88
N TYR A 286 -3.88 -9.19 12.65
CA TYR A 286 -5.18 -8.85 13.23
C TYR A 286 -5.46 -9.55 14.56
N ALA A 287 -4.48 -10.29 15.10
CA ALA A 287 -4.49 -10.83 16.44
C ALA A 287 -3.65 -9.94 17.38
N ASN A 288 -2.51 -10.43 17.86
CA ASN A 288 -1.71 -9.74 18.86
C ASN A 288 -1.09 -8.43 18.34
N LEU A 289 -0.71 -8.38 17.05
CA LEU A 289 -0.05 -7.19 16.49
C LEU A 289 -1.01 -6.00 16.40
N SER A 290 -2.31 -6.25 16.24
CA SER A 290 -3.36 -5.22 16.16
C SER A 290 -3.47 -4.34 17.40
N THR A 291 -2.91 -4.76 18.54
CA THR A 291 -2.82 -3.94 19.76
C THR A 291 -1.97 -2.67 19.56
N VAL A 292 -1.10 -2.67 18.55
CA VAL A 292 -0.20 -1.55 18.23
C VAL A 292 -0.31 -1.16 16.75
N PHE A 293 -0.34 -2.15 15.86
CA PHE A 293 -0.45 -1.94 14.42
C PHE A 293 -1.91 -1.66 14.02
N SER A 294 -2.09 -0.85 13.00
CA SER A 294 -3.38 -0.42 12.45
C SER A 294 -3.72 -1.24 11.20
N GLY A 295 -3.35 -2.52 11.17
CA GLY A 295 -3.56 -3.43 10.04
C GLY A 295 -2.42 -3.41 9.01
N GLY A 296 -2.73 -3.68 7.74
CA GLY A 296 -1.72 -3.68 6.68
C GLY A 296 -2.22 -4.06 5.28
N LEU A 297 -1.30 -3.99 4.31
CA LEU A 297 -1.54 -4.23 2.89
C LEU A 297 -0.74 -5.44 2.37
N VAL A 298 -1.41 -6.39 1.72
CA VAL A 298 -0.74 -7.53 1.07
C VAL A 298 -0.05 -7.09 -0.22
N TYR A 299 1.21 -7.47 -0.37
CA TYR A 299 1.96 -7.34 -1.61
C TYR A 299 1.78 -8.61 -2.45
N GLU A 300 1.22 -8.59 -3.66
CA GLU A 300 0.53 -7.48 -4.34
C GLU A 300 -0.64 -8.00 -5.18
N TYR A 301 -1.48 -7.12 -5.72
CA TYR A 301 -2.68 -7.52 -6.48
C TYR A 301 -2.35 -8.30 -7.76
N SER A 302 -1.58 -7.70 -8.67
CA SER A 302 -1.30 -8.28 -9.99
C SER A 302 -0.07 -9.19 -9.95
N GLN A 303 -0.17 -10.36 -10.56
CA GLN A 303 0.96 -11.26 -10.79
C GLN A 303 1.99 -10.61 -11.70
N GLN A 304 3.23 -10.58 -11.22
CA GLN A 304 4.42 -10.10 -11.93
C GLN A 304 5.50 -11.19 -11.92
N GLU A 305 6.70 -10.88 -12.43
CA GLU A 305 7.85 -11.80 -12.41
C GLU A 305 8.35 -12.15 -11.00
N ASN A 306 7.87 -11.44 -9.97
CA ASN A 306 8.26 -11.60 -8.57
C ASN A 306 7.44 -12.66 -7.80
N ASP A 307 6.41 -13.25 -8.42
CA ASP A 307 5.53 -14.28 -7.84
C ASP A 307 4.77 -13.85 -6.57
N TYR A 308 4.30 -12.60 -6.51
CA TYR A 308 3.50 -12.07 -5.39
C TYR A 308 2.00 -11.85 -5.72
N GLY A 309 1.58 -12.11 -6.95
CA GLY A 309 0.23 -11.76 -7.40
C GLY A 309 -0.90 -12.52 -6.72
N LEU A 310 -2.06 -11.89 -6.66
CA LEU A 310 -3.34 -12.51 -6.34
C LEU A 310 -4.13 -12.84 -7.62
N VAL A 311 -3.88 -12.11 -8.71
CA VAL A 311 -4.55 -12.28 -10.00
C VAL A 311 -3.58 -12.13 -11.17
N GLU A 312 -3.81 -12.90 -12.23
CA GLU A 312 -3.16 -12.70 -13.53
C GLU A 312 -4.04 -11.80 -14.41
N ILE A 313 -3.51 -10.66 -14.84
CA ILE A 313 -4.15 -9.76 -15.81
C ILE A 313 -3.61 -10.11 -17.20
N ARG A 314 -4.50 -10.49 -18.11
CA ARG A 314 -4.13 -10.87 -19.49
C ARG A 314 -4.08 -9.65 -20.41
N ASP A 315 -3.48 -9.82 -21.59
CA ASP A 315 -3.34 -8.77 -22.61
C ASP A 315 -4.68 -8.17 -23.07
N ASP A 316 -5.77 -8.94 -23.01
CA ASP A 316 -7.13 -8.47 -23.34
C ASP A 316 -7.84 -7.77 -22.16
N GLY A 317 -7.14 -7.60 -21.04
CA GLY A 317 -7.65 -7.06 -19.79
C GLY A 317 -8.55 -8.01 -19.00
N SER A 318 -8.72 -9.27 -19.43
CA SER A 318 -9.41 -10.26 -18.60
C SER A 318 -8.54 -10.69 -17.41
N ILE A 319 -9.18 -11.10 -16.31
CA ILE A 319 -8.49 -11.55 -15.10
C ILE A 319 -8.65 -13.06 -14.90
N ARG A 320 -7.57 -13.75 -14.56
CA ARG A 320 -7.62 -15.07 -13.91
C ARG A 320 -7.25 -14.94 -12.44
N ILE A 321 -8.14 -15.37 -11.56
CA ILE A 321 -7.90 -15.37 -10.11
C ILE A 321 -6.97 -16.53 -9.74
N ASP A 322 -5.94 -16.26 -8.94
CA ASP A 322 -5.00 -17.27 -8.45
C ASP A 322 -5.40 -17.84 -7.08
N GLN A 323 -4.76 -18.95 -6.69
CA GLN A 323 -5.07 -19.63 -5.42
C GLN A 323 -4.80 -18.74 -4.21
N ASP A 324 -3.80 -17.85 -4.28
CA ASP A 324 -3.48 -16.91 -3.21
C ASP A 324 -4.62 -15.95 -2.91
N TYR A 325 -5.36 -15.48 -3.92
CA TYR A 325 -6.55 -14.65 -3.71
C TYR A 325 -7.61 -15.39 -2.88
N ALA A 326 -7.88 -16.66 -3.22
CA ALA A 326 -8.86 -17.46 -2.49
C ALA A 326 -8.41 -17.74 -1.04
N ASN A 327 -7.11 -17.98 -0.84
CA ASN A 327 -6.53 -18.17 0.49
C ASN A 327 -6.60 -16.88 1.32
N LEU A 328 -6.28 -15.73 0.72
CA LEU A 328 -6.34 -14.43 1.39
C LEU A 328 -7.77 -14.07 1.78
N GLN A 329 -8.74 -14.29 0.90
CA GLN A 329 -10.16 -14.08 1.22
C GLN A 329 -10.60 -14.95 2.40
N ALA A 330 -10.19 -16.22 2.41
CA ALA A 330 -10.48 -17.12 3.52
C ALA A 330 -9.79 -16.66 4.83
N ALA A 331 -8.58 -16.11 4.75
CA ALA A 331 -7.85 -15.57 5.89
C ALA A 331 -8.52 -14.29 6.44
N TYR A 332 -8.92 -13.35 5.60
CA TYR A 332 -9.66 -12.15 6.00
C TYR A 332 -11.00 -12.49 6.65
N ASN A 333 -11.71 -13.49 6.14
CA ASN A 333 -12.97 -13.96 6.74
C ASN A 333 -12.80 -14.60 8.14
N LYS A 334 -11.58 -14.91 8.57
CA LYS A 334 -11.28 -15.42 9.93
C LYS A 334 -10.95 -14.31 10.92
N ILE A 335 -10.80 -13.06 10.48
CA ILE A 335 -10.48 -11.96 11.40
C ILE A 335 -11.60 -11.80 12.41
N VAL A 336 -11.22 -11.73 13.69
CA VAL A 336 -12.13 -11.41 14.78
C VAL A 336 -12.04 -9.92 15.08
N TRP A 337 -13.00 -9.16 14.56
CA TRP A 337 -13.05 -7.71 14.74
C TRP A 337 -13.37 -7.33 16.18
N LYS A 338 -12.60 -6.36 16.69
CA LYS A 338 -12.90 -5.64 17.92
C LYS A 338 -13.14 -4.18 17.54
N THR A 339 -14.35 -3.70 17.78
CA THR A 339 -14.65 -2.27 17.67
C THR A 339 -13.90 -1.53 18.76
N GLU A 340 -13.12 -0.53 18.37
CA GLU A 340 -12.44 0.40 19.26
C GLU A 340 -12.87 1.81 18.85
N TYR A 341 -13.14 2.67 19.82
CA TYR A 341 -13.56 4.04 19.56
C TYR A 341 -12.44 5.04 19.87
N GLU A 342 -12.60 6.28 19.43
CA GLU A 342 -11.59 7.30 19.65
C GLU A 342 -11.31 7.59 21.14
N SER A 343 -12.26 7.30 22.04
CA SER A 343 -12.09 7.46 23.49
C SER A 343 -11.29 6.33 24.13
N ASP A 344 -11.18 5.18 23.46
CA ASP A 344 -10.34 4.05 23.88
C ASP A 344 -8.85 4.29 23.56
N VAL A 345 -8.54 5.23 22.65
CA VAL A 345 -7.17 5.52 22.23
C VAL A 345 -6.44 6.32 23.31
N PRO A 346 -5.42 5.76 23.98
CA PRO A 346 -4.72 6.47 25.03
C PRO A 346 -3.97 7.68 24.47
N ASP A 347 -3.86 8.71 25.30
CA ASP A 347 -3.08 9.90 24.99
C ASP A 347 -1.58 9.54 25.00
N THR A 348 -0.90 9.72 23.86
CA THR A 348 0.54 9.50 23.74
C THR A 348 1.21 10.79 23.25
N SER A 349 2.09 11.34 24.07
CA SER A 349 2.86 12.51 23.68
C SER A 349 3.99 12.11 22.74
N ARG A 350 4.10 12.76 21.59
CA ARG A 350 5.26 12.62 20.70
C ARG A 350 6.55 12.99 21.44
N PRO A 351 7.64 12.20 21.28
CA PRO A 351 8.96 12.59 21.77
C PRO A 351 9.40 13.92 21.16
N VAL A 352 10.27 14.67 21.85
CA VAL A 352 10.82 15.93 21.32
C VAL A 352 12.19 15.65 20.70
N CYS A 353 12.38 16.08 19.45
CA CYS A 353 13.67 15.98 18.74
C CYS A 353 14.71 16.95 19.32
N ASN A 354 15.27 16.63 20.48
CA ASN A 354 16.32 17.42 21.14
C ASN A 354 17.67 16.69 21.11
N SER A 355 18.74 17.34 21.59
CA SER A 355 20.09 16.76 21.60
C SER A 355 20.18 15.46 22.41
N SER A 356 19.38 15.29 23.47
CA SER A 356 19.32 14.04 24.23
C SER A 356 18.70 12.92 23.40
N TYR A 357 17.60 13.21 22.68
CA TYR A 357 16.92 12.22 21.84
C TYR A 357 17.76 11.82 20.63
N SER A 358 18.44 12.79 19.99
CA SER A 358 19.45 12.54 18.95
C SER A 358 20.56 11.61 19.46
N LYS A 359 21.06 11.85 20.69
CA LYS A 359 22.06 10.99 21.32
C LYS A 359 21.52 9.57 21.54
N THR A 360 20.27 9.41 22.00
CA THR A 360 19.66 8.07 22.16
C THR A 360 19.65 7.30 20.84
N ILE A 361 19.24 7.96 19.74
CA ILE A 361 19.25 7.35 18.40
C ILE A 361 20.68 6.96 17.99
N THR A 362 21.66 7.85 18.19
CA THR A 362 23.08 7.56 17.85
C THR A 362 23.70 6.47 18.73
N ASP A 363 23.32 6.37 20.01
CA ASP A 363 23.77 5.31 20.90
C ASP A 363 23.23 3.94 20.46
N LEU A 364 21.99 3.89 19.92
CA LEU A 364 21.40 2.68 19.34
C LEU A 364 22.03 2.32 18.00
N ASN A 365 22.27 3.31 17.14
CA ASN A 365 22.93 3.11 15.85
C ASN A 365 23.85 4.30 15.49
N ALA A 366 25.15 4.12 15.68
CA ALA A 366 26.16 5.15 15.41
C ALA A 366 26.31 5.50 13.92
N ASN A 367 25.79 4.67 13.01
CA ASN A 367 25.78 4.93 11.58
C ASN A 367 24.53 5.71 11.14
N PHE A 368 23.52 5.87 11.99
CA PHE A 368 22.31 6.60 11.64
C PHE A 368 22.51 8.12 11.79
N ASN A 369 22.11 8.89 10.78
CA ASN A 369 22.15 10.35 10.83
C ASN A 369 20.97 10.89 11.64
N ALA A 370 21.18 11.04 12.94
CA ALA A 370 20.20 11.57 13.89
C ALA A 370 20.19 13.12 13.96
N SER A 371 20.63 13.83 12.91
CA SER A 371 20.58 15.29 12.86
C SER A 371 19.16 15.79 12.67
N PHE A 372 18.70 16.70 13.52
CA PHE A 372 17.42 17.40 13.34
C PHE A 372 17.56 18.74 12.61
N VAL A 373 18.75 19.03 12.09
CA VAL A 373 18.97 20.13 11.14
C VAL A 373 18.62 19.64 9.74
N LEU A 374 17.47 20.09 9.24
CA LEU A 374 16.92 19.68 7.95
C LEU A 374 17.36 20.64 6.82
N PRO A 375 17.52 20.17 5.58
CA PRO A 375 17.68 21.06 4.43
C PRO A 375 16.45 21.97 4.27
N ALA A 376 16.69 23.20 3.78
CA ALA A 376 15.62 24.12 3.44
C ALA A 376 14.86 23.64 2.20
N CYS A 377 13.59 24.00 2.08
CA CYS A 377 12.78 23.74 0.88
C CYS A 377 13.48 24.34 -0.36
N PRO A 378 13.84 23.53 -1.37
CA PRO A 378 14.50 23.98 -2.58
C PRO A 378 13.73 25.06 -3.34
N ASP A 379 12.39 25.04 -3.26
CA ASP A 379 11.53 26.01 -3.94
C ASP A 379 10.42 26.54 -3.03
N SER A 380 10.81 27.45 -2.13
CA SER A 380 9.87 28.12 -1.23
C SER A 380 8.82 29.00 -1.94
N SER A 381 9.04 29.35 -3.22
CA SER A 381 8.06 30.10 -4.01
C SER A 381 6.95 29.17 -4.47
N MET A 382 7.30 28.02 -5.03
CA MET A 382 6.35 26.97 -5.42
C MET A 382 5.54 26.48 -4.22
N LEU A 383 6.19 26.26 -3.07
CA LEU A 383 5.51 25.90 -1.83
C LEU A 383 4.37 26.87 -1.48
N LYS A 384 4.60 28.18 -1.63
CA LYS A 384 3.62 29.22 -1.28
C LYS A 384 2.56 29.46 -2.34
N ASN A 385 2.96 29.44 -3.61
CA ASN A 385 2.12 29.89 -4.72
C ASN A 385 1.44 28.74 -5.48
N GLY A 386 1.85 27.49 -5.22
CA GLY A 386 1.40 26.31 -5.95
C GLY A 386 2.33 25.94 -7.11
N GLY A 387 2.32 24.67 -7.49
CA GLY A 387 3.07 24.11 -8.63
C GLY A 387 2.44 24.37 -10.01
N GLY A 388 1.27 25.00 -10.06
CA GLY A 388 0.54 25.30 -11.29
C GLY A 388 -0.29 24.14 -11.85
N ASN A 389 -0.50 23.08 -11.09
CA ASN A 389 -1.36 21.98 -11.49
C ASN A 389 -2.84 22.39 -11.43
N ASN A 390 -3.52 22.31 -12.57
CA ASN A 390 -4.94 22.61 -12.70
C ASN A 390 -5.82 21.35 -12.68
N ASN A 391 -5.21 20.16 -12.68
CA ASN A 391 -5.89 18.92 -12.43
C ASN A 391 -6.14 18.81 -10.93
N ILE A 392 -7.30 19.24 -10.47
CA ILE A 392 -7.71 19.18 -9.07
C ILE A 392 -8.84 18.16 -8.96
N GLY A 393 -8.54 17.02 -8.36
CA GLY A 393 -9.46 15.89 -8.25
C GLY A 393 -10.75 16.22 -7.52
N LYS A 394 -11.84 15.59 -7.93
CA LYS A 394 -13.17 15.70 -7.32
C LYS A 394 -13.98 14.42 -7.51
N ILE A 395 -14.87 14.15 -6.56
CA ILE A 395 -15.86 13.08 -6.75
C ILE A 395 -16.87 13.50 -7.81
N VAL A 396 -17.17 12.57 -8.73
CA VAL A 396 -18.11 12.74 -9.84
C VAL A 396 -19.22 11.69 -9.75
N ASP A 397 -20.37 12.00 -10.37
CA ASP A 397 -21.48 11.06 -10.46
C ASP A 397 -21.09 9.89 -11.39
N LEU A 398 -21.28 8.66 -10.91
CA LEU A 398 -20.99 7.45 -11.66
C LEU A 398 -22.21 7.01 -12.47
N SER A 399 -22.04 6.84 -13.78
CA SER A 399 -23.12 6.35 -14.67
C SER A 399 -23.10 4.84 -14.90
N ASN A 400 -21.99 4.18 -14.60
CA ASN A 400 -21.81 2.74 -14.76
C ASN A 400 -21.23 2.14 -13.48
N ASN A 401 -21.71 0.95 -13.12
CA ASN A 401 -21.17 0.16 -12.02
C ASN A 401 -20.93 -1.31 -12.42
N THR A 402 -21.05 -1.65 -13.71
CA THR A 402 -20.80 -2.98 -14.23
C THR A 402 -19.58 -2.98 -15.15
N SER A 403 -18.63 -3.87 -14.88
CA SER A 403 -17.47 -4.09 -15.74
C SER A 403 -17.83 -4.97 -16.94
N THR A 404 -17.22 -4.67 -18.09
CA THR A 404 -17.34 -5.49 -19.32
C THR A 404 -16.24 -6.54 -19.46
N TYR A 405 -15.20 -6.49 -18.62
CA TYR A 405 -14.11 -7.46 -18.67
C TYR A 405 -14.56 -8.83 -18.19
N LYS A 406 -13.92 -9.88 -18.72
CA LYS A 406 -14.12 -11.24 -18.20
C LYS A 406 -13.25 -11.44 -16.95
N ILE A 407 -13.82 -12.12 -15.95
CA ILE A 407 -13.08 -12.61 -14.78
C ILE A 407 -13.28 -14.12 -14.70
N TYR A 408 -12.18 -14.86 -14.56
CA TYR A 408 -12.15 -16.30 -14.42
C TYR A 408 -11.77 -16.65 -12.98
N ASN A 409 -12.54 -17.51 -12.32
CA ASN A 409 -12.19 -18.00 -10.99
C ASN A 409 -11.02 -19.01 -11.03
N ILE A 410 -10.61 -19.49 -9.87
CA ILE A 410 -9.50 -20.45 -9.72
C ILE A 410 -9.68 -21.76 -10.50
N ASN A 411 -10.93 -22.12 -10.83
CA ASN A 411 -11.27 -23.31 -11.61
C ASN A 411 -11.38 -23.04 -13.12
N GLY A 412 -11.11 -21.80 -13.56
CA GLY A 412 -11.24 -21.37 -14.95
C GLY A 412 -12.68 -21.04 -15.39
N ASN A 413 -13.65 -21.05 -14.49
CA ASN A 413 -15.03 -20.70 -14.83
C ASN A 413 -15.21 -19.18 -14.88
N THR A 414 -15.97 -18.69 -15.85
CA THR A 414 -16.27 -17.26 -15.96
C THR A 414 -17.25 -16.83 -14.88
N ILE A 415 -16.88 -15.80 -14.12
CA ILE A 415 -17.75 -15.11 -13.16
C ILE A 415 -18.67 -14.18 -13.97
N SER A 416 -19.97 -14.27 -13.71
CA SER A 416 -20.99 -13.44 -14.34
C SER A 416 -21.44 -12.30 -13.42
N ASN A 417 -22.04 -11.25 -14.00
CA ASN A 417 -22.57 -10.10 -13.28
C ASN A 417 -21.51 -9.37 -12.41
N ILE A 418 -20.44 -8.89 -13.06
CA ILE A 418 -19.37 -8.12 -12.43
C ILE A 418 -19.86 -6.69 -12.18
N THR A 419 -20.74 -6.55 -11.20
CA THR A 419 -21.34 -5.28 -10.78
C THR A 419 -20.82 -4.92 -9.40
N VAL A 420 -20.26 -3.71 -9.28
CA VAL A 420 -19.84 -3.13 -8.01
C VAL A 420 -21.07 -2.58 -7.29
N GLU A 421 -21.33 -3.12 -6.10
CA GLU A 421 -22.28 -2.54 -5.18
C GLU A 421 -21.65 -1.29 -4.55
N PHE A 422 -22.27 -0.14 -4.80
CA PHE A 422 -21.90 1.10 -4.15
C PHE A 422 -22.49 1.14 -2.74
N SER A 423 -21.61 1.34 -1.78
CA SER A 423 -21.92 1.37 -0.36
C SER A 423 -22.82 2.56 -0.01
N GLU A 424 -23.54 2.45 1.10
CA GLU A 424 -24.26 3.59 1.67
C GLU A 424 -23.27 4.69 2.09
N ASP A 425 -23.79 5.88 2.39
CA ASP A 425 -22.96 7.05 2.70
C ASP A 425 -22.04 6.75 3.89
N ASN A 426 -20.74 7.04 3.74
CA ASN A 426 -19.71 6.79 4.74
C ASN A 426 -19.51 5.32 5.19
N GLN A 427 -20.00 4.33 4.43
CA GLN A 427 -19.76 2.92 4.74
C GLN A 427 -18.41 2.45 4.17
N ILE A 428 -17.51 2.04 5.07
CA ILE A 428 -16.22 1.42 4.73
C ILE A 428 -16.45 -0.05 4.36
N ASN A 429 -15.82 -0.54 3.29
CA ASN A 429 -15.87 -1.94 2.92
C ASN A 429 -15.18 -2.83 3.98
N SER A 430 -15.62 -4.07 4.14
CA SER A 430 -15.02 -4.99 5.11
C SER A 430 -15.24 -6.45 4.69
N PRO A 431 -14.47 -7.41 5.22
CA PRO A 431 -14.72 -8.83 4.99
C PRO A 431 -16.13 -9.23 5.44
N ALA A 432 -16.90 -9.79 4.51
CA ALA A 432 -18.31 -10.11 4.72
C ALA A 432 -18.61 -11.63 4.69
N GLY A 433 -17.58 -12.48 4.82
CA GLY A 433 -17.74 -13.93 4.73
C GLY A 433 -18.00 -14.44 3.31
N LEU A 434 -17.75 -13.61 2.30
CA LEU A 434 -17.92 -13.97 0.90
C LEU A 434 -16.87 -15.01 0.48
N SER A 435 -17.26 -15.86 -0.46
CA SER A 435 -16.39 -16.83 -1.12
C SER A 435 -16.46 -16.59 -2.62
N ILE A 436 -15.31 -16.36 -3.25
CA ILE A 436 -15.22 -16.16 -4.69
C ILE A 436 -15.70 -17.39 -5.47
N ASN A 437 -15.65 -18.58 -4.85
CA ASN A 437 -16.14 -19.82 -5.43
C ASN A 437 -17.67 -19.93 -5.42
N ASP A 438 -18.37 -19.16 -4.59
CA ASP A 438 -19.83 -19.14 -4.50
C ASP A 438 -20.47 -18.11 -5.44
N THR A 439 -19.66 -17.35 -6.18
CA THR A 439 -20.15 -16.40 -7.19
C THR A 439 -20.83 -17.12 -8.36
N GLN A 440 -21.81 -16.47 -8.98
CA GLN A 440 -22.53 -17.05 -10.11
C GLN A 440 -21.58 -17.26 -11.29
N THR A 441 -21.34 -18.53 -11.62
CA THR A 441 -20.48 -18.92 -12.73
C THR A 441 -21.31 -19.47 -13.89
N ASN A 442 -20.94 -19.10 -15.11
CA ASN A 442 -21.47 -19.74 -16.31
C ASN A 442 -20.47 -20.80 -16.78
N SER A 443 -20.89 -22.07 -16.79
CA SER A 443 -20.03 -23.21 -17.12
C SER A 443 -19.85 -23.45 -18.63
N SER A 444 -19.91 -22.41 -19.48
CA SER A 444 -20.02 -22.59 -20.94
C SER A 444 -18.81 -22.18 -21.79
N ASP A 445 -17.78 -21.56 -21.23
CA ASP A 445 -16.54 -21.26 -21.99
C ASP A 445 -15.43 -22.27 -21.60
N SER A 446 -15.54 -23.51 -22.08
CA SER A 446 -14.42 -24.45 -22.05
C SER A 446 -13.55 -24.26 -23.28
N ASP A 447 -12.40 -23.61 -23.12
CA ASP A 447 -11.32 -23.69 -24.11
C ASP A 447 -10.82 -25.13 -24.17
N SER A 448 -11.20 -25.83 -25.24
CA SER A 448 -10.90 -27.23 -25.48
C SER A 448 -9.42 -27.42 -25.82
N VAL A 449 -8.56 -27.60 -24.82
CA VAL A 449 -7.25 -28.23 -25.04
C VAL A 449 -7.44 -29.74 -25.02
N SER A 450 -7.50 -30.33 -26.20
CA SER A 450 -7.63 -31.79 -26.37
C SER A 450 -6.34 -32.50 -25.97
N ALA A 451 -6.27 -33.05 -24.76
CA ALA A 451 -5.27 -34.04 -24.37
C ALA A 451 -5.88 -35.45 -24.45
N SER A 452 -5.43 -36.22 -25.44
CA SER A 452 -5.86 -37.60 -25.65
C SER A 452 -5.13 -38.53 -24.68
N ASN A 453 -5.82 -39.01 -23.64
CA ASN A 453 -5.32 -40.08 -22.77
C ASN A 453 -6.00 -41.40 -23.11
N THR A 454 -5.25 -42.30 -23.76
CA THR A 454 -5.55 -43.73 -23.82
C THR A 454 -4.81 -44.47 -22.71
N LEU A 455 -5.57 -44.95 -21.72
CA LEU A 455 -5.15 -45.97 -20.75
C LEU A 455 -5.59 -47.35 -21.23
N PRO A 456 -4.81 -48.40 -20.99
CA PRO A 456 -5.36 -49.73 -20.78
C PRO A 456 -5.11 -50.22 -19.35
N SER A 457 -6.20 -50.70 -18.76
CA SER A 457 -6.28 -51.46 -17.52
C SER A 457 -5.72 -52.88 -17.67
N THR A 458 -4.98 -53.38 -16.67
CA THR A 458 -5.09 -54.77 -16.17
C THR A 458 -4.31 -54.96 -14.86
N SER A 459 -4.87 -55.73 -13.94
CA SER A 459 -4.23 -56.45 -12.83
C SER A 459 -4.95 -57.81 -12.72
N PRO A 460 -4.57 -58.81 -11.89
CA PRO A 460 -3.43 -58.94 -10.95
C PRO A 460 -2.70 -60.32 -11.02
N THR A 461 -1.52 -60.51 -10.38
CA THR A 461 -1.19 -61.70 -9.52
C THR A 461 0.24 -61.74 -8.93
N SER A 462 0.28 -62.02 -7.62
CA SER A 462 1.19 -62.87 -6.80
C SER A 462 2.74 -62.74 -6.75
N SER A 463 3.19 -62.47 -5.51
CA SER A 463 4.23 -63.14 -4.68
C SER A 463 5.73 -63.14 -5.06
N ILE A 464 6.59 -62.67 -4.13
CA ILE A 464 7.68 -63.40 -3.42
C ILE A 464 8.68 -62.38 -2.78
N GLU A 465 8.94 -62.52 -1.47
CA GLU A 465 10.03 -61.91 -0.66
C GLU A 465 11.38 -62.66 -0.84
N PRO A 466 12.50 -62.33 -0.15
CA PRO A 466 13.13 -61.03 0.15
C PRO A 466 14.65 -61.06 -0.17
N SER A 467 15.34 -59.92 -0.10
CA SER A 467 16.79 -59.94 0.17
C SER A 467 17.26 -58.75 1.01
N THR A 468 18.01 -59.13 2.04
CA THR A 468 18.69 -58.36 3.07
C THR A 468 19.90 -57.59 2.53
N SER A 469 20.15 -56.37 3.02
CA SER A 469 21.47 -56.03 3.56
C SER A 469 21.43 -54.82 4.49
N THR A 470 22.31 -54.92 5.48
CA THR A 470 22.49 -54.13 6.69
C THR A 470 23.33 -52.86 6.48
N GLY A 471 22.93 -51.78 7.18
CA GLY A 471 23.80 -50.97 8.05
C GLY A 471 24.73 -49.93 7.41
N LEU A 472 24.54 -48.66 7.77
CA LEU A 472 25.47 -47.92 8.63
C LEU A 472 24.98 -46.47 8.83
N ALA A 473 24.96 -46.07 10.10
CA ALA A 473 24.80 -44.69 10.51
C ALA A 473 26.02 -43.86 10.10
N SER A 474 25.80 -42.65 9.61
CA SER A 474 26.75 -41.56 9.78
C SER A 474 26.00 -40.23 9.91
N THR A 475 26.22 -39.60 11.06
CA THR A 475 25.95 -38.20 11.35
C THR A 475 26.81 -37.32 10.44
N SER A 476 26.20 -36.38 9.73
CA SER A 476 26.91 -35.20 9.26
C SER A 476 26.03 -33.96 9.36
N THR A 477 26.54 -33.00 10.12
CA THR A 477 26.07 -31.63 10.26
C THR A 477 26.23 -30.88 8.93
N SER A 478 25.14 -30.46 8.30
CA SER A 478 25.17 -29.50 7.20
C SER A 478 24.94 -28.09 7.73
N LYS A 479 25.99 -27.26 7.64
CA LYS A 479 25.91 -25.81 7.76
C LYS A 479 25.07 -25.28 6.59
N ALA A 480 24.05 -24.50 6.90
CA ALA A 480 23.35 -23.67 5.94
C ALA A 480 24.34 -22.66 5.33
N MET A 481 24.53 -22.72 4.02
CA MET A 481 25.20 -21.68 3.25
C MET A 481 24.16 -20.66 2.81
N ALA A 482 24.30 -19.43 3.32
CA ALA A 482 23.59 -18.26 2.83
C ALA A 482 24.01 -17.99 1.38
N SER A 483 23.05 -18.01 0.47
CA SER A 483 23.22 -17.59 -0.92
C SER A 483 22.96 -16.07 -1.00
N ILE A 484 24.04 -15.29 -0.99
CA ILE A 484 24.05 -13.88 -1.36
C ILE A 484 24.07 -13.83 -2.89
N ASN A 485 22.94 -13.50 -3.52
CA ASN A 485 22.91 -13.16 -4.94
C ASN A 485 23.05 -11.64 -5.09
N SER A 486 24.26 -11.23 -5.45
CA SER A 486 24.62 -9.91 -5.94
C SER A 486 24.18 -9.77 -7.40
N TYR A 487 23.16 -8.95 -7.67
CA TYR A 487 22.85 -8.52 -9.03
C TYR A 487 23.87 -7.45 -9.47
N GLY A 488 24.74 -7.85 -10.40
CA GLY A 488 25.67 -6.97 -11.09
C GLY A 488 24.94 -6.13 -12.13
N PHE A 489 25.05 -4.80 -12.01
CA PHE A 489 24.63 -3.83 -13.01
C PHE A 489 25.44 -3.99 -14.30
N GLY A 490 24.73 -4.19 -15.42
CA GLY A 490 25.27 -4.07 -16.76
C GLY A 490 25.49 -2.60 -17.12
N LEU A 491 26.74 -2.23 -17.36
CA LEU A 491 27.16 -0.93 -17.92
C LEU A 491 26.61 -0.76 -19.35
N PHE A 492 25.72 0.22 -19.56
CA PHE A 492 25.47 0.78 -20.88
C PHE A 492 26.57 1.78 -21.24
N SER A 493 27.36 1.43 -22.25
CA SER A 493 28.42 2.26 -22.81
C SER A 493 27.83 3.27 -23.81
N PHE A 494 27.98 4.56 -23.53
CA PHE A 494 27.69 5.64 -24.47
C PHE A 494 28.79 5.68 -25.57
N MET A 495 28.41 5.36 -26.81
CA MET A 495 29.22 5.64 -28.00
C MET A 495 29.06 7.12 -28.36
N LEU A 496 30.13 7.88 -28.13
CA LEU A 496 30.28 9.27 -28.57
C LEU A 496 30.72 9.28 -30.04
N SER A 497 29.83 9.64 -30.96
CA SER A 497 30.20 9.94 -32.36
C SER A 497 30.59 11.41 -32.48
N GLY A 498 31.88 11.65 -32.72
CA GLY A 498 32.41 12.96 -33.05
C GLY A 498 32.01 13.37 -34.48
N LEU A 499 31.64 14.63 -34.65
CA LEU A 499 31.73 15.33 -35.93
C LEU A 499 32.72 16.49 -35.80
N ILE A 500 33.78 16.38 -36.60
CA ILE A 500 34.79 17.38 -36.91
C ILE A 500 34.20 18.31 -37.98
N ALA A 501 34.36 19.62 -37.82
CA ALA A 501 34.44 20.54 -38.96
C ALA A 501 35.25 21.81 -38.61
N PHE A 502 36.43 21.89 -39.26
CA PHE A 502 37.21 23.06 -39.69
C PHE A 502 36.54 24.44 -39.50
N SER A 503 37.18 25.46 -38.93
CA SER A 503 38.41 26.15 -39.39
C SER A 503 38.91 27.08 -38.28
#